data_AF-A0AAV4KE50-F1
#
_entry.id   AF-A0AAV4KE50-F1
#
_cell.length_a   1.000
_cell.length_b   1.000
_cell.length_c   1.000
_cell.angle_alpha   90.00
_cell.angle_beta   90.00
_cell.angle_gamma   90.00
#
_symmetry.space_group_name_H-M   'P 1'
#
loop_
_entity.id
_entity.type
_entity.pdbx_description
1 polymer ?
#
loop_
_entity_poly.entity_id
_entity_poly.type
_entity_poly.pdbx_seq_one_letter_code
_entity_poly.pdbx_strand_id
1 'polypeptide(L)'
;MNRYTRTVINYLRNAPDEHWISYVCQSNDDANKDVLAWMIEQPRMPDSAALALYWIMDPVFFLKVEDEKDIWDKVDHEIVRTLERGLLEVSYKAAAFGFDPRKDRIMREDWVTSQGFYLKEGSVGDNFSSMSSQTGKINSRPHQA
;
A
#
# COMPACT_ATOMS: atom_id res chain seq x y z
N MET A 1 -10.94 8.44 -18.48
CA MET A 1 -11.58 8.10 -17.19
C MET A 1 -13.05 7.74 -17.39
N ASN A 2 -13.44 6.50 -17.08
CA ASN A 2 -14.81 5.99 -17.31
C ASN A 2 -15.80 6.45 -16.21
N ARG A 3 -17.11 6.19 -16.41
CA ARG A 3 -18.17 6.60 -15.46
C ARG A 3 -17.97 5.98 -14.07
N TYR A 4 -17.61 4.71 -14.01
CA TYR A 4 -17.38 4.00 -12.76
C TYR A 4 -16.21 4.64 -11.98
N THR A 5 -15.06 4.86 -12.61
CA THR A 5 -13.90 5.51 -11.99
C THR A 5 -14.28 6.86 -11.38
N ARG A 6 -15.02 7.69 -12.13
CA ARG A 6 -15.49 8.98 -11.64
C ARG A 6 -16.40 8.84 -10.41
N THR A 7 -17.32 7.89 -10.43
CA THR A 7 -18.23 7.65 -9.30
C THR A 7 -17.46 7.24 -8.05
N VAL A 8 -16.51 6.31 -8.17
CA VAL A 8 -15.70 5.86 -7.02
C VAL A 8 -14.82 6.99 -6.48
N ILE A 9 -14.14 7.74 -7.35
CA ILE A 9 -13.33 8.89 -6.93
C ILE A 9 -14.18 9.93 -6.18
N ASN A 10 -15.37 10.27 -6.70
CA ASN A 10 -16.26 11.23 -6.05
C ASN A 10 -16.72 10.77 -4.66
N TYR A 11 -16.95 9.46 -4.51
CA TYR A 11 -17.27 8.86 -3.23
C TYR A 11 -16.08 8.94 -2.26
N LEU A 12 -14.90 8.45 -2.67
CA LEU A 12 -13.71 8.37 -1.82
C LEU A 12 -13.22 9.73 -1.32
N ARG A 13 -13.36 10.80 -2.12
CA ARG A 13 -12.99 12.18 -1.73
C ARG A 13 -13.54 12.61 -0.37
N ASN A 14 -14.76 12.18 -0.05
CA ASN A 14 -15.46 12.56 1.17
C ASN A 14 -15.65 11.38 2.13
N ALA A 15 -15.12 10.21 1.80
CA ALA A 15 -15.31 9.01 2.60
C ALA A 15 -14.46 9.04 3.88
N PRO A 16 -14.92 8.32 4.94
CA PRO A 16 -14.08 7.95 6.08
C PRO A 16 -12.87 7.10 5.65
N ASP A 17 -11.83 7.08 6.49
CA ASP A 17 -10.58 6.38 6.19
C ASP A 17 -10.81 4.87 5.99
N GLU A 18 -11.75 4.27 6.73
CA GLU A 18 -12.10 2.85 6.67
C GLU A 18 -12.56 2.43 5.27
N HIS A 19 -13.15 3.36 4.52
CA HIS A 19 -13.66 3.08 3.19
C HIS A 19 -12.53 3.05 2.15
N TRP A 20 -11.43 3.77 2.38
CA TRP A 20 -10.25 3.73 1.52
C TRP A 20 -9.58 2.37 1.61
N ILE A 21 -9.31 1.89 2.83
CA ILE A 21 -8.73 0.56 3.03
C ILE A 21 -9.70 -0.55 2.57
N SER A 22 -11.01 -0.40 2.82
CA SER A 22 -12.00 -1.35 2.34
C SER A 22 -12.05 -1.41 0.81
N TYR A 23 -11.88 -0.28 0.13
CA TYR A 23 -11.80 -0.25 -1.32
C TYR A 23 -10.57 -1.01 -1.81
N VAL A 24 -9.39 -0.72 -1.25
CA VAL A 24 -8.15 -1.43 -1.59
C VAL A 24 -8.28 -2.94 -1.38
N CYS A 25 -8.75 -3.39 -0.21
CA CYS A 25 -8.80 -4.82 0.12
C CYS A 25 -9.90 -5.60 -0.61
N GLN A 26 -10.89 -4.94 -1.20
CA GLN A 26 -12.01 -5.61 -1.89
C GLN A 26 -12.04 -5.36 -3.41
N SER A 27 -11.25 -4.40 -3.88
CA SER A 27 -11.14 -4.10 -5.30
C SER A 27 -10.26 -5.15 -5.97
N ASN A 28 -10.62 -5.52 -7.20
CA ASN A 28 -9.67 -6.10 -8.13
C ASN A 28 -8.75 -4.97 -8.61
N ASP A 29 -7.48 -5.04 -8.26
CA ASP A 29 -6.42 -4.08 -8.60
C ASP A 29 -6.16 -4.02 -10.11
N ASP A 30 -6.15 -5.16 -10.80
CA ASP A 30 -6.03 -5.22 -12.27
C ASP A 30 -7.11 -4.42 -12.99
N ALA A 31 -8.34 -4.46 -12.48
CA ALA A 31 -9.51 -3.83 -13.12
C ALA A 31 -9.67 -2.34 -12.80
N ASN A 32 -9.01 -1.85 -11.74
CA ASN A 32 -9.31 -0.54 -11.14
C ASN A 32 -8.09 0.40 -11.05
N LYS A 33 -7.06 0.16 -11.87
CA LYS A 33 -5.79 0.92 -11.88
C LYS A 33 -5.97 2.43 -11.92
N ASP A 34 -6.93 2.96 -12.69
CA ASP A 34 -7.21 4.41 -12.73
C ASP A 34 -7.60 4.99 -11.35
N VAL A 35 -8.40 4.26 -10.56
CA VAL A 35 -8.79 4.72 -9.22
C VAL A 35 -7.60 4.61 -8.27
N LEU A 36 -6.86 3.50 -8.33
CA LEU A 36 -5.70 3.27 -7.49
C LEU A 36 -4.59 4.31 -7.73
N ALA A 37 -4.25 4.57 -9.00
CA ALA A 37 -3.32 5.62 -9.38
C ALA A 37 -3.78 7.01 -8.91
N TRP A 38 -5.08 7.30 -8.92
CA TRP A 38 -5.58 8.54 -8.32
C TRP A 38 -5.40 8.54 -6.78
N MET A 39 -5.70 7.44 -6.10
CA MET A 39 -5.65 7.34 -4.64
C MET A 39 -4.24 7.61 -4.09
N ILE A 40 -3.21 7.01 -4.68
CA ILE A 40 -1.82 7.11 -4.19
C ILE A 40 -1.21 8.49 -4.32
N GLU A 41 -1.79 9.34 -5.17
CA GLU A 41 -1.40 10.74 -5.36
C GLU A 41 -2.10 11.69 -4.37
N GLN A 42 -3.04 11.18 -3.55
CA GLN A 42 -3.77 12.02 -2.61
C GLN A 42 -3.06 12.08 -1.26
N PRO A 43 -2.69 13.27 -0.73
CA PRO A 43 -2.13 13.40 0.62
C PRO A 43 -3.08 12.93 1.74
N ARG A 44 -4.39 12.86 1.44
CA ARG A 44 -5.42 12.36 2.38
C ARG A 44 -5.42 10.84 2.48
N MET A 45 -4.80 10.12 1.56
CA MET A 45 -4.79 8.66 1.58
C MET A 45 -4.31 8.16 2.95
N PRO A 46 -5.10 7.31 3.63
CA PRO A 46 -4.67 6.73 4.90
C PRO A 46 -3.43 5.85 4.69
N ASP A 47 -2.43 6.00 5.56
CA ASP A 47 -1.20 5.19 5.55
C ASP A 47 -1.48 3.68 5.61
N SER A 48 -2.52 3.28 6.33
CA SER A 48 -3.02 1.90 6.40
C SER A 48 -3.54 1.39 5.06
N ALA A 49 -4.24 2.22 4.29
CA ALA A 49 -4.68 1.87 2.93
C ALA A 49 -3.52 1.82 1.94
N ALA A 50 -2.55 2.74 2.08
CA ALA A 50 -1.34 2.74 1.25
C ALA A 50 -0.50 1.47 1.49
N LEU A 51 -0.31 1.09 2.75
CA LEU A 51 0.40 -0.14 3.10
C LEU A 51 -0.34 -1.40 2.61
N ALA A 52 -1.67 -1.43 2.73
CA ALA A 52 -2.47 -2.54 2.20
C ALA A 52 -2.33 -2.67 0.68
N LEU A 53 -2.38 -1.55 -0.06
CA LEU A 53 -2.24 -1.57 -1.51
C LEU A 53 -0.83 -2.01 -1.91
N TYR A 54 0.20 -1.44 -1.27
CA TYR A 54 1.58 -1.85 -1.52
C TYR A 54 1.78 -3.34 -1.29
N TRP A 55 1.17 -3.91 -0.24
CA TRP A 55 1.24 -5.34 0.03
C TRP A 55 0.57 -6.21 -1.04
N ILE A 56 -0.64 -5.84 -1.45
CA ILE A 56 -1.46 -6.61 -2.40
C ILE A 56 -0.83 -6.60 -3.80
N MET A 57 -0.19 -5.50 -4.20
CA MET A 57 0.45 -5.32 -5.50
C MET A 57 1.74 -6.14 -5.70
N ASP A 58 2.15 -6.94 -4.72
CA ASP A 58 3.36 -7.80 -4.75
C ASP A 58 4.60 -7.11 -5.35
N PRO A 59 5.20 -6.12 -4.64
CA PRO A 59 6.33 -5.34 -5.12
C PRO A 59 7.56 -6.19 -5.44
N VAL A 60 7.67 -7.41 -4.89
CA VAL A 60 8.76 -8.35 -5.21
C VAL A 60 8.73 -8.76 -6.67
N PHE A 61 7.55 -8.82 -7.29
CA PHE A 61 7.41 -9.07 -8.72
C PHE A 61 8.24 -8.08 -9.56
N PHE A 62 8.32 -6.83 -9.10
CA PHE A 62 9.00 -5.73 -9.79
C PHE A 62 10.49 -5.58 -9.42
N LEU A 63 11.02 -6.34 -8.47
CA LEU A 63 12.43 -6.25 -8.06
C LEU A 63 13.41 -6.86 -9.07
N LYS A 64 12.94 -7.76 -9.94
CA LYS A 64 13.78 -8.53 -10.87
C LYS A 64 14.00 -7.83 -12.21
N VAL A 65 13.47 -6.62 -12.38
CA VAL A 65 13.53 -5.90 -13.66
C VAL A 65 14.73 -4.95 -13.64
N GLU A 66 15.76 -5.27 -14.44
CA GLU A 66 16.99 -4.46 -14.53
C GLU A 66 16.86 -3.25 -15.47
N ASP A 67 16.05 -3.36 -16.53
CA ASP A 67 15.76 -2.27 -17.49
C ASP A 67 14.26 -1.96 -17.49
N GLU A 68 13.91 -0.67 -17.39
CA GLU A 68 12.53 -0.17 -17.41
C GLU A 68 11.74 -0.61 -18.67
N LYS A 69 12.44 -0.92 -19.76
CA LYS A 69 11.84 -1.44 -21.00
C LYS A 69 11.28 -2.85 -20.85
N ASP A 70 11.80 -3.63 -19.90
CA ASP A 70 11.39 -5.01 -19.65
C ASP A 70 10.21 -5.08 -18.66
N ILE A 71 9.76 -3.94 -18.14
CA ILE A 71 8.57 -3.85 -17.30
C ILE A 71 7.34 -4.08 -18.18
N TRP A 72 6.74 -5.27 -18.01
CA TRP A 72 5.56 -5.67 -18.76
C TRP A 72 4.30 -4.88 -18.34
N ASP A 73 4.16 -4.53 -17.05
CA ASP A 73 3.09 -3.67 -16.56
C ASP A 73 3.64 -2.38 -15.93
N LYS A 74 3.73 -1.34 -16.74
CA LYS A 74 4.29 -0.04 -16.33
C LYS A 74 3.40 0.71 -15.34
N VAL A 75 2.09 0.47 -15.38
CA VAL A 75 1.15 1.18 -14.50
C VAL A 75 1.28 0.63 -13.10
N ASP A 76 1.32 -0.69 -12.95
CA ASP A 76 1.49 -1.32 -11.64
C ASP A 76 2.86 -0.98 -11.05
N HIS A 77 3.91 -1.01 -11.88
CA HIS A 77 5.24 -0.61 -11.44
C HIS A 77 5.26 0.84 -10.91
N GLU A 78 4.64 1.79 -11.61
CA GLU A 78 4.60 3.19 -11.13
C GLU A 78 3.78 3.31 -9.84
N ILE A 79 2.66 2.60 -9.73
CA ILE A 79 1.85 2.56 -8.49
C ILE A 79 2.71 2.07 -7.32
N VAL A 80 3.41 0.95 -7.49
CA VAL A 80 4.29 0.37 -6.48
C VAL A 80 5.41 1.35 -6.08
N ARG A 81 6.08 1.99 -7.05
CA ARG A 81 7.16 2.94 -6.77
C ARG A 81 6.66 4.21 -6.07
N THR A 82 5.49 4.71 -6.46
CA THR A 82 4.89 5.87 -5.80
C THR A 82 4.50 5.55 -4.36
N LEU A 83 3.91 4.38 -4.11
CA LEU A 83 3.62 3.91 -2.75
C LEU A 83 4.88 3.75 -1.91
N GLU A 84 5.93 3.13 -2.46
CA GLU A 84 7.21 2.92 -1.76
C GLU A 84 7.82 4.26 -1.31
N ARG A 85 7.90 5.24 -2.22
CA ARG A 85 8.36 6.60 -1.88
C ARG A 85 7.45 7.25 -0.84
N GLY A 86 6.14 7.26 -1.07
CA GLY A 86 5.18 7.94 -0.19
C GLY A 86 5.16 7.36 1.23
N LEU A 87 5.32 6.05 1.38
CA LEU A 87 5.43 5.38 2.67
C LEU A 87 6.73 5.71 3.40
N LEU A 88 7.87 5.77 2.69
CA LEU A 88 9.17 6.12 3.28
C LEU A 88 9.26 7.61 3.67
N GLU A 89 8.63 8.48 2.89
CA GLU A 89 8.60 9.93 3.10
C GLU A 89 7.49 10.39 4.08
N VAL A 90 6.63 9.47 4.52
CA VAL A 90 5.46 9.77 5.38
C VAL A 90 4.51 10.79 4.74
N SER A 91 4.31 10.66 3.42
CA SER A 91 3.46 11.54 2.61
C SER A 91 1.96 11.24 2.76
N TYR A 92 1.62 10.14 3.45
CA TYR A 92 0.25 9.69 3.69
C TYR A 92 -0.26 10.08 5.08
N LYS A 93 -1.58 10.26 5.18
CA LYS A 93 -2.25 10.63 6.42
C LYS A 93 -2.20 9.46 7.41
N ALA A 94 -1.73 9.72 8.62
CA ALA A 94 -1.80 8.74 9.71
C ALA A 94 -3.26 8.36 10.03
N ALA A 95 -3.58 7.07 9.97
CA ALA A 95 -4.88 6.52 10.32
C ALA A 95 -4.95 6.08 11.78
N ALA A 96 -6.17 6.00 12.34
CA ALA A 96 -6.41 5.45 13.68
C ALA A 96 -6.35 3.91 13.74
N PHE A 97 -6.18 3.26 12.59
CA PHE A 97 -6.12 1.81 12.43
C PHE A 97 -5.01 1.46 11.45
N GLY A 98 -4.48 0.23 11.53
CA GLY A 98 -3.39 -0.25 10.68
C GLY A 98 -3.77 -1.45 9.83
N PHE A 99 -2.96 -1.72 8.81
CA PHE A 99 -2.97 -2.98 8.06
C PHE A 99 -1.86 -3.90 8.61
N ASP A 100 -2.18 -5.18 8.83
CA ASP A 100 -1.21 -6.19 9.27
C ASP A 100 -1.03 -7.26 8.18
N PRO A 101 0.03 -7.16 7.37
CA PRO A 101 0.34 -8.13 6.33
C PRO A 101 0.36 -9.58 6.81
N ARG A 102 0.77 -9.82 8.07
CA ARG A 102 0.90 -11.17 8.64
C ARG A 102 -0.45 -11.84 8.92
N LYS A 103 -1.53 -11.07 8.85
CA LYS A 103 -2.91 -11.53 9.06
C LYS A 103 -3.74 -11.47 7.79
N ASP A 104 -3.12 -11.18 6.65
CA ASP A 104 -3.79 -11.28 5.37
C ASP A 104 -4.23 -12.74 5.14
N ARG A 105 -5.53 -12.94 4.96
CA ARG A 105 -6.14 -14.26 4.74
C ARG A 105 -6.26 -14.60 3.26
N ILE A 106 -6.13 -13.60 2.39
CA ILE A 106 -6.33 -13.72 0.94
C ILE A 106 -5.03 -14.17 0.29
N MET A 107 -3.91 -13.54 0.65
CA MET A 107 -2.58 -13.98 0.23
C MET A 107 -2.09 -15.10 1.16
N ARG A 108 -2.32 -16.36 0.78
CA ARG A 108 -1.83 -17.55 1.51
C ARG A 108 -0.30 -17.61 1.62
N GLU A 109 0.38 -16.88 0.75
CA GLU A 109 1.82 -16.78 0.69
C GLU A 109 2.23 -15.40 1.15
N ASP A 110 2.93 -15.34 2.28
CA ASP A 110 3.70 -14.16 2.65
C ASP A 110 4.90 -14.09 1.69
N TRP A 111 4.80 -13.27 0.64
CA TRP A 111 5.86 -13.16 -0.37
C TRP A 111 7.17 -12.58 0.18
N VAL A 112 7.15 -11.93 1.36
CA VAL A 112 8.37 -11.49 2.06
C VAL A 112 9.16 -12.70 2.53
N THR A 113 8.49 -13.78 2.95
CA THR A 113 9.13 -14.99 3.46
C THR A 113 9.15 -16.15 2.45
N SER A 114 8.20 -16.23 1.51
CA SER A 114 8.02 -17.36 0.59
C SER A 114 8.95 -17.34 -0.62
N GLN A 115 9.44 -16.16 -1.04
CA GLN A 115 10.30 -16.01 -2.22
C GLN A 115 11.80 -16.17 -1.95
N GLY A 116 12.19 -16.66 -0.76
CA GLY A 116 13.61 -16.92 -0.45
C GLY A 116 14.47 -15.66 -0.34
N PHE A 117 13.86 -14.49 -0.09
CA PHE A 117 14.60 -13.33 0.39
C PHE A 117 15.11 -13.63 1.80
N TYR A 118 16.26 -14.29 1.86
CA TYR A 118 17.21 -14.01 2.92
C TYR A 118 17.50 -12.51 2.82
N LEU A 119 16.74 -11.71 3.56
CA LEU A 119 17.14 -10.37 3.95
C LEU A 119 18.50 -10.56 4.59
N LYS A 120 19.57 -10.35 3.80
CA LYS A 120 20.89 -10.08 4.36
C LYS A 120 20.63 -8.96 5.36
N GLU A 121 20.92 -9.24 6.62
CA GLU A 121 20.77 -8.28 7.71
C GLU A 121 21.30 -6.91 7.23
N GLY A 122 20.41 -5.92 7.15
CA GLY A 122 20.79 -4.52 6.94
C GLY A 122 20.41 -3.79 5.64
N SER A 123 19.46 -4.23 4.79
CA SER A 123 19.06 -3.38 3.64
C SER A 123 17.58 -2.98 3.48
N VAL A 124 16.58 -3.75 3.95
CA VAL A 124 15.15 -3.33 3.81
C VAL A 124 14.26 -3.84 4.97
N GLY A 125 14.56 -5.02 5.53
CA GLY A 125 13.75 -5.66 6.57
C GLY A 125 13.57 -4.87 7.87
N ASP A 126 14.57 -4.05 8.23
CA ASP A 126 14.52 -3.20 9.42
C ASP A 126 13.55 -2.01 9.25
N ASN A 127 13.29 -1.58 8.00
CA ASN A 127 12.34 -0.51 7.71
C ASN A 127 10.88 -1.00 7.80
N PHE A 128 10.56 -2.22 7.36
CA PHE A 128 9.20 -2.78 7.50
C PHE A 128 8.87 -3.24 8.92
N SER A 129 9.84 -3.82 9.64
CA SER A 129 9.66 -4.14 11.06
C SER A 129 9.53 -2.87 11.90
N SER A 130 10.24 -1.78 11.56
CA SER A 130 10.06 -0.48 12.21
C SER A 130 8.74 0.21 11.82
N MET A 131 8.24 0.09 10.59
CA MET A 131 6.91 0.63 10.18
C MET A 131 5.76 -0.11 10.89
N SER A 132 5.83 -1.44 11.02
CA SER A 132 4.82 -2.22 11.77
C SER A 132 4.87 -1.98 13.28
N SER A 133 6.04 -1.61 13.83
CA SER A 133 6.17 -1.27 15.26
C SER A 133 5.96 0.23 15.55
N GLN A 134 6.13 1.13 14.57
CA GLN A 134 5.73 2.54 14.66
C GLN A 134 4.21 2.68 14.63
N THR A 135 3.51 1.95 13.77
CA THR A 135 2.03 1.87 13.79
C THR A 135 1.51 1.28 15.10
N GLY A 136 2.20 0.27 15.66
CA GLY A 136 1.93 -0.25 17.01
C GLY A 136 2.17 0.77 18.14
N LYS A 137 3.15 1.67 18.00
CA LYS A 137 3.43 2.74 18.98
C LYS A 137 2.53 3.97 18.83
N ILE A 138 2.03 4.28 17.63
CA ILE A 138 1.07 5.38 17.40
C ILE A 138 -0.25 5.10 18.13
N ASN A 139 -0.69 3.83 18.19
CA ASN A 139 -1.86 3.38 18.96
C ASN A 139 -1.68 3.41 20.49
N SER A 140 -0.52 3.83 21.00
CA SER A 140 -0.24 3.91 22.45
C SER A 140 -0.10 5.34 22.99
N ARG A 141 -0.37 6.38 22.17
CA ARG A 141 -0.45 7.75 22.67
C ARG A 141 -1.78 7.96 23.40
N PRO A 142 -1.80 8.42 24.65
CA PRO A 142 -3.05 8.67 25.35
C PRO A 142 -3.81 9.78 24.62
N HIS A 143 -5.10 9.55 24.37
CA HIS A 143 -6.03 10.61 24.00
C HIS A 143 -5.97 11.69 25.09
N GLN A 144 -5.31 12.81 24.79
CA GLN A 144 -5.48 14.02 25.57
C GLN A 144 -6.77 14.67 25.09
N ALA A 145 -7.76 14.64 25.98
CA ALA A 145 -8.97 15.44 25.95
C ALA A 145 -8.64 16.93 26.16
#